data_AF-A0A4Y6ICA1-F1
#
_entry.id   AF-A0A4Y6ICA1-F1
#
_cell.length_a   1.000
_cell.length_b   1.000
_cell.length_c   1.000
_cell.angle_alpha   90.00
_cell.angle_beta   90.00
_cell.angle_gamma   90.00
#
_symmetry.space_group_name_H-M   'P 1'
#
loop_
_entity.id
_entity.type
_entity.pdbx_description
1 polymer ?
#
loop_
_entity_poly.entity_id
_entity_poly.type
_entity_poly.pdbx_seq_one_letter_code
_entity_poly.pdbx_strand_id
1 'polypeptide(L)'
;MSRYFQIIRLTMRGVVRWTVTHNSAKALQQLKTSKGKSRLFPKSRCHQLLPAEPISVQERKDVANALIGCQTMKDDKAKKSELTWAIKYCLLNSNSSRAGIRFTDTNSFKRFMQVVSQLFPWRRWQLLLQYPKDKRLTHWNMHKELVIDRLALKRQEPFPEGLGYLYLRHAKEEQLIQRGLNRYSSHSLRILFHRLAIILFNPENIKQWQ
;
A
#
# COMPACT_ATOMS: atom_id res chain seq x y z
N MET A 1 -37.04 -31.81 18.97
CA MET A 1 -36.59 -30.44 18.66
C MET A 1 -35.93 -29.83 19.89
N SER A 2 -34.62 -29.59 19.86
CA SER A 2 -33.97 -28.42 20.52
C SER A 2 -32.46 -28.55 20.31
N ARG A 3 -31.93 -27.91 19.27
CA ARG A 3 -30.50 -27.64 19.09
C ARG A 3 -30.36 -26.13 18.98
N TYR A 4 -30.18 -25.44 20.10
CA TYR A 4 -29.87 -24.01 20.04
C TYR A 4 -28.94 -23.57 21.17
N PHE A 5 -27.93 -22.79 20.74
CA PHE A 5 -26.97 -22.00 21.50
C PHE A 5 -25.73 -22.70 22.07
N GLN A 6 -24.79 -23.01 21.17
CA GLN A 6 -23.37 -22.95 21.52
C GLN A 6 -22.97 -21.47 21.66
N ILE A 7 -22.95 -20.96 22.89
CA ILE A 7 -22.37 -19.65 23.20
C ILE A 7 -20.86 -19.75 23.02
N ILE A 8 -20.30 -19.00 22.06
CA ILE A 8 -18.86 -18.88 21.85
C ILE A 8 -18.24 -18.25 23.11
N ARG A 9 -17.48 -19.02 23.90
CA ARG A 9 -16.66 -18.49 25.00
C ARG A 9 -15.50 -17.67 24.42
N LEU A 10 -15.65 -16.36 24.38
CA LEU A 10 -14.56 -15.44 24.08
C LEU A 10 -13.69 -15.29 25.33
N THR A 11 -12.39 -15.58 25.20
CA THR A 11 -11.42 -15.30 26.28
C THR A 11 -11.21 -13.79 26.40
N MET A 12 -10.90 -13.29 27.60
CA MET A 12 -10.56 -11.87 27.81
C MET A 12 -9.46 -11.38 26.86
N ARG A 13 -8.46 -12.22 26.58
CA ARG A 13 -7.41 -11.94 25.58
C ARG A 13 -7.98 -11.80 24.16
N GLY A 14 -8.94 -12.63 23.79
CA GLY A 14 -9.64 -12.55 22.50
C GLY A 14 -10.46 -11.26 22.37
N VAL A 15 -11.18 -10.87 23.42
CA VAL A 15 -11.95 -9.62 23.47
C VAL A 15 -11.04 -8.41 23.33
N VAL A 16 -9.95 -8.32 24.11
CA VAL A 16 -8.99 -7.20 24.02
C VAL A 16 -8.38 -7.10 22.63
N ARG A 17 -7.93 -8.23 22.05
CA ARG A 17 -7.36 -8.25 20.70
C ARG A 17 -8.37 -7.78 19.64
N TRP A 18 -9.63 -8.24 19.74
CA TRP A 18 -10.69 -7.82 18.85
C TRP A 18 -10.94 -6.31 18.96
N THR A 19 -11.04 -5.78 20.17
CA THR A 19 -11.26 -4.35 20.41
C THR A 19 -10.14 -3.48 19.83
N VAL A 20 -8.88 -3.88 20.03
CA VAL A 20 -7.73 -3.19 19.43
C VAL A 20 -7.80 -3.23 17.90
N THR A 21 -8.06 -4.39 17.32
CA THR A 21 -8.16 -4.59 15.86
C THR A 21 -9.28 -3.72 15.26
N HIS A 22 -10.45 -3.73 15.89
CA HIS A 22 -11.60 -2.91 15.49
C HIS A 22 -11.30 -1.41 15.55
N ASN A 23 -10.67 -0.97 16.64
CA ASN A 23 -10.30 0.43 16.82
C ASN A 23 -9.22 0.87 15.82
N SER A 24 -8.25 0.01 15.50
CA SER A 24 -7.28 0.27 14.43
C SER A 24 -7.95 0.41 13.07
N ALA A 25 -8.92 -0.46 12.75
CA ALA A 25 -9.67 -0.36 11.51
C ALA A 25 -10.51 0.94 11.44
N LYS A 26 -11.12 1.36 12.54
CA LYS A 26 -11.81 2.66 12.65
C LYS A 26 -10.84 3.84 12.48
N ALA A 27 -9.67 3.80 13.12
CA ALA A 27 -8.67 4.85 12.99
C ALA A 27 -8.18 4.98 11.52
N LEU A 28 -7.96 3.85 10.83
CA LEU A 28 -7.60 3.84 9.41
C LEU A 28 -8.71 4.39 8.51
N GLN A 29 -9.97 4.07 8.80
CA GLN A 29 -11.12 4.62 8.08
C GLN A 29 -11.19 6.14 8.18
N GLN A 30 -10.84 6.69 9.35
CA GLN A 30 -10.87 8.13 9.64
C GLN A 30 -9.74 8.92 8.97
N LEU A 31 -8.71 8.26 8.45
CA LEU A 31 -7.61 8.93 7.76
C LEU A 31 -8.13 9.76 6.57
N LYS A 32 -7.75 11.04 6.56
CA LYS A 32 -8.16 12.01 5.54
C LYS A 32 -6.99 12.46 4.68
N THR A 33 -7.31 13.00 3.52
CA THR A 33 -6.37 13.77 2.69
C THR A 33 -6.34 15.22 3.20
N SER A 34 -5.36 16.01 2.75
CA SER A 34 -5.31 17.45 3.07
C SER A 34 -6.56 18.23 2.63
N LYS A 35 -7.35 17.67 1.71
CA LYS A 35 -8.64 18.22 1.25
C LYS A 35 -9.85 17.68 2.04
N GLY A 36 -9.64 17.04 3.20
CA GLY A 36 -10.71 16.52 4.05
C GLY A 36 -11.48 15.31 3.51
N LYS A 37 -11.06 14.72 2.38
CA LYS A 37 -11.67 13.51 1.80
C LYS A 37 -11.08 12.24 2.42
N SER A 38 -11.87 11.16 2.53
CA SER A 38 -11.37 9.85 2.97
C SER A 38 -10.19 9.42 2.12
N ARG A 39 -9.11 8.99 2.77
CA ARG A 39 -7.86 8.62 2.11
C ARG A 39 -7.91 7.20 1.56
N LEU A 40 -8.31 6.25 2.39
CA LEU A 40 -8.22 4.82 2.08
C LEU A 40 -9.47 4.27 1.41
N PHE A 41 -10.62 4.92 1.59
CA PHE A 41 -11.90 4.46 1.06
C PHE A 41 -12.45 5.41 0.00
N PRO A 42 -13.02 4.89 -1.10
CA PRO A 42 -13.84 5.71 -1.99
C PRO A 42 -15.14 6.13 -1.28
N LYS A 43 -15.82 7.16 -1.80
CA LYS A 43 -17.08 7.67 -1.20
C LYS A 43 -18.13 6.55 -1.02
N SER A 44 -18.23 5.62 -1.96
CA SER A 44 -19.16 4.48 -1.89
C SER A 44 -18.86 3.47 -0.77
N ARG A 45 -17.64 3.48 -0.21
CA ARG A 45 -17.21 2.55 0.85
C ARG A 45 -16.67 3.27 2.09
N CYS A 46 -17.00 4.54 2.28
CA CYS A 46 -16.46 5.34 3.40
C CYS A 46 -16.85 4.80 4.78
N HIS A 47 -17.94 4.03 4.88
CA HIS A 47 -18.40 3.40 6.12
C HIS A 47 -17.82 2.00 6.36
N GLN A 48 -17.03 1.47 5.42
CA GLN A 48 -16.40 0.16 5.56
C GLN A 48 -15.13 0.25 6.40
N LEU A 49 -14.84 -0.81 7.16
CA LEU A 49 -13.64 -0.91 8.00
C LEU A 49 -12.51 -1.70 7.34
N LEU A 50 -12.85 -2.58 6.40
CA LEU A 50 -11.90 -3.46 5.72
C LEU A 50 -11.69 -3.03 4.27
N PRO A 51 -10.46 -3.19 3.72
CA PRO A 51 -10.22 -2.97 2.30
C PRO A 51 -11.12 -3.88 1.45
N ALA A 52 -11.21 -3.59 0.13
CA ALA A 52 -11.93 -4.50 -0.76
C ALA A 52 -11.23 -5.86 -0.80
N GLU A 53 -12.01 -6.92 -0.96
CA GLU A 53 -11.44 -8.24 -1.19
C GLU A 53 -10.75 -8.30 -2.57
N PRO A 54 -9.62 -9.05 -2.70
CA PRO A 54 -9.00 -9.28 -3.99
C PRO A 54 -9.98 -10.00 -4.93
N ILE A 55 -10.20 -9.42 -6.11
CA ILE A 55 -11.27 -9.87 -7.02
C ILE A 55 -10.81 -11.12 -7.77
N SER A 56 -9.59 -11.08 -8.31
CA SER A 56 -9.06 -12.16 -9.15
C SER A 56 -8.32 -13.23 -8.35
N VAL A 57 -8.27 -14.46 -8.87
CA VAL A 57 -7.41 -15.54 -8.32
C VAL A 57 -5.96 -15.09 -8.21
N GLN A 58 -5.50 -14.29 -9.17
CA GLN A 58 -4.12 -13.83 -9.21
C GLN A 58 -3.84 -12.80 -8.12
N GLU A 59 -4.76 -11.87 -7.85
CA GLU A 59 -4.61 -10.94 -6.73
C GLU A 59 -4.66 -11.67 -5.38
N ARG A 60 -5.49 -12.72 -5.24
CA ARG A 60 -5.48 -13.56 -4.04
C ARG A 60 -4.14 -14.24 -3.83
N LYS A 61 -3.54 -14.81 -4.89
CA LYS A 61 -2.20 -15.41 -4.84
C LYS A 61 -1.13 -14.37 -4.51
N ASP A 62 -1.20 -13.20 -5.12
CA ASP A 62 -0.29 -12.07 -4.84
C ASP A 62 -0.32 -11.68 -3.36
N VAL A 63 -1.51 -11.49 -2.79
CA VAL A 63 -1.68 -11.13 -1.37
C VAL A 63 -1.16 -12.25 -0.46
N ALA A 64 -1.46 -13.52 -0.77
CA ALA A 64 -1.00 -14.65 0.03
C ALA A 64 0.53 -14.79 0.01
N ASN A 65 1.16 -14.69 -1.16
CA ASN A 65 2.61 -14.81 -1.30
C ASN A 65 3.34 -13.62 -0.63
N ALA A 66 2.84 -12.40 -0.84
CA ALA A 66 3.42 -11.22 -0.20
C ALA A 66 3.22 -11.24 1.33
N LEU A 67 2.13 -11.83 1.84
CA LEU A 67 1.94 -12.04 3.28
C LEU A 67 3.04 -12.93 3.88
N ILE A 68 3.44 -14.01 3.19
CA ILE A 68 4.55 -14.86 3.63
C ILE A 68 5.84 -14.03 3.77
N GLY A 69 6.17 -13.21 2.77
CA GLY A 69 7.32 -12.30 2.84
C GLY A 69 7.25 -11.31 4.01
N CYS A 70 6.07 -10.74 4.28
CA CYS A 70 5.86 -9.88 5.45
C CYS A 70 6.00 -10.62 6.78
N GLN A 71 5.62 -11.90 6.85
CA GLN A 71 5.79 -12.72 8.05
C GLN A 71 7.28 -12.95 8.33
N THR A 72 8.07 -13.31 7.31
CA THR A 72 9.53 -13.47 7.46
C THR A 72 10.22 -12.18 7.92
N MET A 73 9.78 -11.01 7.44
CA MET A 73 10.32 -9.73 7.91
C MET A 73 9.95 -9.40 9.36
N LYS A 74 8.84 -9.95 9.88
CA LYS A 74 8.35 -9.63 11.22
C LYS A 74 9.21 -10.23 12.32
N ASP A 75 9.93 -11.31 12.01
CA ASP A 75 10.76 -12.05 12.97
C ASP A 75 12.07 -11.30 13.30
N ASP A 76 12.50 -10.40 12.42
CA ASP A 76 13.65 -9.51 12.62
C ASP A 76 13.18 -8.09 13.00
N LYS A 77 13.69 -7.55 14.12
CA LYS A 77 13.26 -6.24 14.64
C LYS A 77 13.55 -5.08 13.67
N ALA A 78 14.69 -5.09 12.98
CA ALA A 78 15.06 -4.06 12.03
C ALA A 78 14.19 -4.16 10.76
N LYS A 79 14.02 -5.36 10.20
CA LYS A 79 13.14 -5.57 9.03
C LYS A 79 11.69 -5.27 9.33
N LYS A 80 11.21 -5.61 10.54
CA LYS A 80 9.88 -5.24 11.03
C LYS A 80 9.69 -3.73 11.08
N SER A 81 10.68 -2.98 11.54
CA SER A 81 10.63 -1.52 11.55
C SER A 81 10.49 -0.96 10.14
N GLU A 82 11.28 -1.45 9.19
CA GLU A 82 11.21 -1.05 7.79
C GLU A 82 9.87 -1.42 7.12
N LEU A 83 9.36 -2.62 7.40
CA LEU A 83 8.02 -3.04 6.93
C LEU A 83 6.94 -2.13 7.49
N THR A 84 7.00 -1.82 8.78
CA THR A 84 6.05 -0.93 9.46
C THR A 84 6.09 0.48 8.85
N TRP A 85 7.30 0.99 8.59
CA TRP A 85 7.48 2.26 7.90
C TRP A 85 6.88 2.23 6.49
N ALA A 86 7.15 1.18 5.70
CA ALA A 86 6.64 1.04 4.34
C ALA A 86 5.10 0.94 4.31
N ILE A 87 4.49 0.22 5.25
CA ILE A 87 3.02 0.14 5.39
C ILE A 87 2.45 1.54 5.63
N LYS A 88 2.98 2.27 6.62
CA LYS A 88 2.53 3.64 6.93
C LYS A 88 2.70 4.55 5.71
N TYR A 89 3.88 4.52 5.08
CA TYR A 89 4.18 5.36 3.92
C TYR A 89 3.23 5.09 2.76
N CYS A 90 3.01 3.83 2.40
CA CYS A 90 2.09 3.45 1.33
C CYS A 90 0.68 3.97 1.57
N LEU A 91 0.16 3.82 2.80
CA LEU A 91 -1.21 4.22 3.13
C LEU A 91 -1.38 5.75 3.18
N LEU A 92 -0.33 6.49 3.56
CA LEU A 92 -0.34 7.96 3.60
C LEU A 92 -0.01 8.62 2.24
N ASN A 93 0.67 7.92 1.35
CA ASN A 93 1.05 8.44 0.04
C ASN A 93 0.26 7.83 -1.14
N SER A 94 -0.78 7.05 -0.82
CA SER A 94 -1.81 6.61 -1.75
C SER A 94 -3.14 7.29 -1.44
N ASN A 95 -4.08 7.25 -2.38
CA ASN A 95 -5.48 7.55 -2.11
C ASN A 95 -6.42 6.58 -2.85
N SER A 96 -7.71 6.64 -2.54
CA SER A 96 -8.69 5.72 -3.12
C SER A 96 -8.91 5.93 -4.63
N SER A 97 -8.66 7.13 -5.16
CA SER A 97 -8.89 7.47 -6.57
C SER A 97 -7.67 7.31 -7.48
N ARG A 98 -6.45 7.19 -6.95
CA ARG A 98 -5.22 6.99 -7.71
C ARG A 98 -4.42 5.84 -7.09
N ALA A 99 -4.15 4.82 -7.90
CA ALA A 99 -3.46 3.61 -7.45
C ALA A 99 -1.96 3.82 -7.17
N GLY A 100 -1.35 4.89 -7.69
CA GLY A 100 0.07 5.15 -7.55
C GLY A 100 0.45 5.68 -6.16
N ILE A 101 1.57 5.19 -5.65
CA ILE A 101 2.21 5.67 -4.40
C ILE A 101 3.10 6.85 -4.75
N ARG A 102 2.83 8.01 -4.15
CA ARG A 102 3.57 9.25 -4.43
C ARG A 102 4.89 9.29 -3.66
N PHE A 103 5.96 9.69 -4.33
CA PHE A 103 7.28 9.96 -3.74
C PHE A 103 7.76 11.35 -4.16
N THR A 104 8.18 12.16 -3.20
CA THR A 104 8.70 13.52 -3.42
C THR A 104 10.22 13.62 -3.32
N ASP A 105 10.87 12.56 -2.86
CA ASP A 105 12.31 12.48 -2.65
C ASP A 105 12.81 11.05 -2.95
N THR A 106 14.08 10.97 -3.33
CA THR A 106 14.70 9.69 -3.72
C THR A 106 14.97 8.77 -2.54
N ASN A 107 15.17 9.30 -1.33
CA ASN A 107 15.51 8.50 -0.15
C ASN A 107 14.31 7.67 0.32
N SER A 108 13.14 8.28 0.41
CA SER A 108 11.89 7.59 0.70
C SER A 108 11.58 6.53 -0.35
N PHE A 109 11.81 6.84 -1.64
CA PHE A 109 11.64 5.87 -2.71
C PHE A 109 12.56 4.66 -2.55
N LYS A 110 13.86 4.89 -2.29
CA LYS A 110 14.84 3.81 -2.10
C LYS A 110 14.51 2.93 -0.91
N ARG A 111 14.22 3.55 0.23
CA ARG A 111 13.82 2.85 1.46
C ARG A 111 12.57 2.00 1.23
N PHE A 112 11.59 2.53 0.50
CA PHE A 112 10.37 1.79 0.17
C PHE A 112 10.66 0.58 -0.71
N MET A 113 11.45 0.77 -1.78
CA MET A 113 11.78 -0.30 -2.71
C MET A 113 12.61 -1.41 -2.07
N GLN A 114 13.48 -1.11 -1.10
CA GLN A 114 14.21 -2.13 -0.33
C GLN A 114 13.26 -3.12 0.37
N VAL A 115 12.07 -2.68 0.78
CA VAL A 115 11.05 -3.56 1.39
C VAL A 115 10.21 -4.23 0.30
N VAL A 116 9.56 -3.46 -0.57
CA VAL A 116 8.50 -4.01 -1.44
C VAL A 116 9.02 -4.86 -2.60
N SER A 117 10.30 -4.71 -2.98
CA SER A 117 10.94 -5.60 -3.97
C SER A 117 11.14 -7.03 -3.47
N GLN A 118 11.14 -7.23 -2.14
CA GLN A 118 11.15 -8.57 -1.54
C GLN A 118 9.75 -9.23 -1.56
N LEU A 119 8.69 -8.43 -1.75
CA LEU A 119 7.30 -8.91 -1.77
C LEU A 119 6.80 -9.16 -3.20
N PHE A 120 7.27 -8.36 -4.16
CA PHE A 120 6.90 -8.45 -5.57
C PHE A 120 8.13 -8.24 -6.46
N PRO A 121 8.28 -9.02 -7.55
CA PRO A 121 9.46 -8.95 -8.42
C PRO A 121 9.58 -7.58 -9.10
N TRP A 122 10.82 -7.12 -9.33
CA TRP A 122 11.14 -5.81 -9.90
C TRP A 122 10.38 -5.47 -11.18
N ARG A 123 10.27 -6.43 -12.11
CA ARG A 123 9.52 -6.28 -13.39
C ARG A 123 8.05 -5.88 -13.24
N ARG A 124 7.46 -6.09 -12.07
CA ARG A 124 6.07 -5.70 -11.77
C ARG A 124 5.94 -4.27 -11.26
N TRP A 125 7.05 -3.59 -10.99
CA TRP A 125 7.04 -2.21 -10.57
C TRP A 125 7.22 -1.29 -11.76
N GLN A 126 6.38 -0.27 -11.82
CA GLN A 126 6.46 0.80 -12.81
C GLN A 126 6.49 2.14 -12.10
N LEU A 127 7.51 2.94 -12.38
CA LEU A 127 7.67 4.28 -11.86
C LEU A 127 7.31 5.28 -12.97
N LEU A 128 6.27 6.08 -12.75
CA LEU A 128 6.05 7.29 -13.53
C LEU A 128 6.83 8.42 -12.86
N LEU A 129 7.93 8.84 -13.48
CA LEU A 129 8.82 9.86 -12.98
C LEU A 129 8.60 11.17 -13.72
N GLN A 130 8.20 12.19 -12.98
CA GLN A 130 8.21 13.58 -13.46
C GLN A 130 9.53 14.22 -13.05
N TYR A 131 10.25 14.86 -13.97
CA TYR A 131 11.58 15.41 -13.69
C TYR A 131 11.88 16.73 -14.44
N PRO A 132 12.73 17.61 -13.89
CA PRO A 132 13.25 18.77 -14.61
C PRO A 132 14.06 18.30 -15.83
N LYS A 133 13.83 18.89 -17.01
CA LYS A 133 14.44 18.44 -18.28
C LYS A 133 15.97 18.31 -18.23
N ASP A 134 16.62 19.12 -17.39
CA ASP A 134 18.09 19.32 -17.42
C ASP A 134 18.84 18.53 -16.33
N LYS A 135 18.18 17.64 -15.57
CA LYS A 135 18.82 16.86 -14.49
C LYS A 135 18.95 15.37 -14.80
N ARG A 136 20.09 14.79 -14.42
CA ARG A 136 20.34 13.34 -14.50
C ARG A 136 19.52 12.56 -13.46
N LEU A 137 19.02 11.40 -13.87
CA LEU A 137 18.05 10.56 -13.14
C LEU A 137 18.67 9.43 -12.30
N THR A 138 19.97 9.50 -12.01
CA THR A 138 20.76 8.38 -11.49
C THR A 138 20.21 7.81 -10.17
N HIS A 139 19.59 8.64 -9.33
CA HIS A 139 19.12 8.22 -8.01
C HIS A 139 17.75 7.53 -7.98
N TRP A 140 16.97 7.58 -9.08
CA TRP A 140 15.67 6.92 -9.18
C TRP A 140 15.75 5.53 -9.83
N ASN A 141 16.81 5.26 -10.61
CA ASN A 141 17.00 3.98 -11.26
C ASN A 141 17.71 3.00 -10.31
N MET A 142 16.94 2.23 -9.55
CA MET A 142 17.47 1.28 -8.57
C MET A 142 17.76 -0.11 -9.13
N HIS A 143 17.11 -0.49 -10.24
CA HIS A 143 17.19 -1.85 -10.76
C HIS A 143 16.87 -1.89 -12.25
N LYS A 144 17.58 -2.73 -13.01
CA LYS A 144 17.42 -2.86 -14.47
C LYS A 144 16.02 -3.28 -14.92
N GLU A 145 15.31 -4.03 -14.08
CA GLU A 145 13.94 -4.50 -14.37
C GLU A 145 12.84 -3.51 -13.91
N LEU A 146 13.20 -2.41 -13.24
CA LEU A 146 12.24 -1.37 -12.90
C LEU A 146 11.85 -0.62 -14.17
N VAL A 147 10.57 -0.66 -14.55
CA VAL A 147 10.07 0.11 -15.69
C VAL A 147 9.93 1.57 -15.27
N ILE A 148 10.54 2.50 -16.00
CA ILE A 148 10.48 3.94 -15.69
C ILE A 148 9.93 4.72 -16.88
N ASP A 149 8.71 5.22 -16.75
CA ASP A 149 8.11 6.18 -17.67
C ASP A 149 8.49 7.59 -17.25
N ARG A 150 8.95 8.41 -18.19
CA ARG A 150 9.53 9.72 -17.90
C ARG A 150 8.66 10.83 -18.49
N LEU A 151 8.34 11.83 -17.68
CA LEU A 151 7.60 13.01 -18.10
C LEU A 151 8.31 14.29 -17.63
N ALA A 152 8.26 15.34 -18.44
CA ALA A 152 8.78 16.64 -18.02
C ALA A 152 7.91 17.24 -16.90
N LEU A 153 8.55 17.77 -15.87
CA LEU A 153 7.89 18.44 -14.75
C LEU A 153 7.46 19.86 -15.17
N LYS A 154 6.20 20.21 -14.95
CA LYS A 154 5.65 21.53 -15.31
C LYS A 154 6.11 22.67 -14.38
N ARG A 155 6.48 22.37 -13.13
CA ARG A 155 6.90 23.34 -12.09
C ARG A 155 7.99 22.76 -11.20
N GLN A 156 9.22 23.25 -11.33
CA GLN A 156 10.40 22.61 -10.72
C GLN A 156 10.56 22.87 -9.21
N GLU A 157 10.15 24.04 -8.71
CA GLU A 157 10.50 24.51 -7.36
C GLU A 157 10.02 23.67 -6.17
N PRO A 158 8.89 22.93 -6.18
CA PRO A 158 8.59 22.03 -5.06
C PRO A 158 9.28 20.66 -5.14
N PHE A 159 9.89 20.29 -6.27
CA PHE A 159 10.41 18.94 -6.52
C PHE A 159 11.80 18.97 -7.19
N PRO A 160 12.85 19.41 -6.48
CA PRO A 160 14.19 19.57 -7.04
C PRO A 160 14.83 18.26 -7.52
N GLU A 161 14.41 17.12 -6.94
CA GLU A 161 14.81 15.75 -7.33
C GLU A 161 13.80 15.06 -8.25
N GLY A 162 12.67 15.72 -8.57
CA GLY A 162 11.56 15.12 -9.31
C GLY A 162 10.46 14.55 -8.42
N LEU A 163 9.41 14.05 -9.06
CA LEU A 163 8.20 13.52 -8.44
C LEU A 163 7.88 12.14 -9.02
N GLY A 164 7.88 11.12 -8.17
CA GLY A 164 7.62 9.74 -8.55
C GLY A 164 6.21 9.29 -8.21
N TYR A 165 5.60 8.51 -9.10
CA TYR A 165 4.41 7.71 -8.80
C TYR A 165 4.73 6.25 -9.10
N LEU A 166 4.78 5.43 -8.05
CA LEU A 166 5.06 4.01 -8.16
C LEU A 166 3.77 3.22 -8.28
N TYR A 167 3.71 2.32 -9.25
CA TYR A 167 2.58 1.45 -9.50
C TYR A 167 3.03 -0.02 -9.42
N LEU A 168 2.22 -0.85 -8.77
CA LEU A 168 2.34 -2.30 -8.88
C LEU A 168 1.48 -2.76 -10.07
N ARG A 169 2.11 -3.23 -11.14
CA ARG A 169 1.45 -3.79 -12.33
C ARG A 169 0.73 -5.08 -11.94
N HIS A 170 -0.46 -5.30 -12.49
CA HIS A 170 -1.16 -6.57 -12.32
C HIS A 170 -0.42 -7.71 -13.06
N ALA A 171 -0.41 -8.91 -12.50
CA ALA A 171 0.36 -10.02 -13.08
C ALA A 171 -0.16 -10.49 -14.45
N LYS A 172 -1.39 -10.11 -14.82
CA LYS A 172 -1.97 -10.31 -16.16
C LYS A 172 -2.22 -8.99 -16.89
N GLU A 173 -1.46 -7.95 -16.59
CA GLU A 173 -1.71 -6.61 -17.15
C GLU A 173 -1.72 -6.62 -18.69
N GLU A 174 -0.82 -7.34 -19.35
CA GLU A 174 -0.78 -7.43 -20.82
C GLU A 174 -2.11 -7.94 -21.42
N GLN A 175 -2.73 -8.93 -20.78
CA GLN A 175 -4.04 -9.47 -21.19
C GLN A 175 -5.20 -8.48 -20.93
N LEU A 176 -5.03 -7.56 -19.97
CA LEU A 176 -6.01 -6.53 -19.63
C LEU A 176 -5.83 -5.27 -20.49
N ILE A 177 -4.60 -4.94 -20.90
CA ILE A 177 -4.28 -3.84 -21.82
C ILE A 177 -4.88 -4.13 -23.20
N GLN A 178 -4.85 -5.38 -23.66
CA GLN A 178 -5.53 -5.81 -24.90
C GLN A 178 -7.04 -5.53 -24.92
N ARG A 179 -7.67 -5.23 -23.77
CA ARG A 179 -9.07 -4.82 -23.64
C ARG A 179 -9.27 -3.30 -23.65
N GLY A 180 -8.26 -2.53 -24.06
CA GLY A 180 -8.33 -1.07 -24.23
C GLY A 180 -7.93 -0.25 -23.00
N LEU A 181 -7.26 -0.85 -22.01
CA LEU A 181 -6.77 -0.14 -20.82
C LEU A 181 -5.30 0.28 -21.01
N ASN A 182 -4.98 1.56 -20.82
CA ASN A 182 -3.59 2.05 -20.97
C ASN A 182 -2.64 1.56 -19.85
N ARG A 183 -3.17 1.23 -18.67
CA ARG A 183 -2.43 0.73 -17.50
C ARG A 183 -3.39 0.06 -16.53
N TYR A 184 -3.02 -1.08 -15.95
CA TYR A 184 -3.83 -1.72 -14.91
C TYR A 184 -2.98 -2.07 -13.69
N SER A 185 -3.09 -1.22 -12.67
CA SER A 185 -2.42 -1.40 -11.39
C SER A 185 -3.17 -2.38 -10.48
N SER A 186 -2.44 -3.31 -9.88
CA SER A 186 -2.99 -4.22 -8.87
C SER A 186 -3.26 -3.50 -7.56
N HIS A 187 -4.32 -3.91 -6.87
CA HIS A 187 -4.62 -3.43 -5.52
C HIS A 187 -4.01 -4.30 -4.42
N SER A 188 -3.33 -5.39 -4.78
CA SER A 188 -2.81 -6.41 -3.86
C SER A 188 -1.96 -5.83 -2.73
N LEU A 189 -0.97 -4.98 -3.05
CA LEU A 189 -0.13 -4.35 -2.03
C LEU A 189 -0.95 -3.52 -1.04
N ARG A 190 -1.87 -2.69 -1.54
CA ARG A 190 -2.69 -1.82 -0.70
C ARG A 190 -3.64 -2.61 0.18
N ILE A 191 -4.24 -3.69 -0.35
CA ILE A 191 -5.10 -4.60 0.41
C ILE A 191 -4.29 -5.25 1.54
N LEU A 192 -3.12 -5.81 1.21
CA LEU A 192 -2.22 -6.43 2.18
C LEU A 192 -1.80 -5.43 3.26
N PHE A 193 -1.27 -4.27 2.87
CA PHE A 193 -0.76 -3.27 3.81
C PHE A 193 -1.87 -2.68 4.68
N HIS A 194 -3.08 -2.51 4.17
CA HIS A 194 -4.23 -2.12 4.98
C HIS A 194 -4.55 -3.20 6.03
N ARG A 195 -4.64 -4.47 5.63
CA ARG A 195 -4.89 -5.59 6.57
C ARG A 195 -3.79 -5.70 7.62
N LEU A 196 -2.53 -5.57 7.22
CA LEU A 196 -1.41 -5.56 8.15
C LEU A 196 -1.44 -4.34 9.07
N ALA A 197 -1.86 -3.17 8.58
CA ALA A 197 -1.98 -1.97 9.39
C ALA A 197 -2.98 -2.16 10.55
N ILE A 198 -4.12 -2.81 10.28
CA ILE A 198 -5.11 -3.17 11.29
C ILE A 198 -4.52 -4.06 12.40
N ILE A 199 -3.60 -4.97 12.04
CA ILE A 199 -3.03 -5.97 12.95
C ILE A 199 -1.81 -5.45 13.70
N LEU A 200 -0.96 -4.64 13.06
CA LEU A 200 0.37 -4.29 13.55
C LEU A 200 0.41 -2.96 14.31
N PHE A 201 -0.57 -2.07 14.10
CA PHE A 201 -0.56 -0.74 14.70
C PHE A 201 -1.65 -0.59 15.74
N ASN A 202 -1.31 0.12 16.81
CA ASN A 202 -2.26 0.58 17.80
C ASN A 202 -3.11 1.73 17.20
N PRO A 203 -4.42 1.82 17.52
CA PRO A 203 -5.27 2.94 17.08
C PRO A 203 -4.70 4.33 17.40
N GLU A 204 -4.08 4.53 18.57
CA GLU A 204 -3.51 5.84 18.94
C GLU A 204 -2.34 6.21 18.04
N ASN A 205 -1.49 5.23 17.68
CA ASN A 205 -0.41 5.45 16.74
C ASN A 205 -0.94 5.84 15.35
N ILE A 206 -2.05 5.24 14.91
CA ILE A 206 -2.68 5.55 13.60
C ILE A 206 -3.25 6.97 13.61
N LYS A 207 -3.91 7.39 14.69
CA LYS A 207 -4.44 8.76 14.82
C LYS A 207 -3.35 9.82 14.69
N GLN A 208 -2.13 9.53 15.15
CA GLN A 208 -0.96 10.43 15.05
C GLN A 208 -0.30 10.43 13.66
N TRP A 209 -0.83 9.72 12.67
CA TRP A 209 -0.25 9.72 11.33
C TRP A 209 -0.53 10.99 10.52
N GLN A 210 -1.43 11.85 11.00
CA GLN A 210 -1.95 13.00 10.27
C GLN A 210 -2.03 14.23 11.16
#